data_AF-A0A399HPX1-F1
#
_entry.id   AF-A0A399HPX1-F1
#
_cell.length_a   1.000
_cell.length_b   1.000
_cell.length_c   1.000
_cell.angle_alpha   90.00
_cell.angle_beta   90.00
_cell.angle_gamma   90.00
#
_symmetry.space_group_name_H-M   'P 1'
#
loop_
_entity.id
_entity.type
_entity.pdbx_description
1 polymer ?
#
loop_
_entity_poly.entity_id
_entity_poly.type
_entity_poly.pdbx_seq_one_letter_code
_entity_poly.pdbx_strand_id
1 'polypeptide(L)'
;MTIHGATIPSSTADFVRNEVPQTIFRAQLHRNEQEVTAEVNDYFLKHWPFENEKARMKFIAVGFSRVTCYYFPLALDDRIALACRLITLLFLIDGMQTSILHRDVAQSGTLIYRVIADQLEFMSLEEGSAYNERLIAISRGTTRPDHSVPVEWITYDLWNDMCACDIEIADDMKEPVFTFMRAQVDTKRLRVKALGEYLEYRERDVGQG
;
A
#
# COMPACT_ATOMS: atom_id res chain seq x y z
N MET A 1 16.66 52.71 -36.09
CA MET A 1 16.24 51.34 -36.45
C MET A 1 15.70 50.72 -35.18
N THR A 2 14.41 50.91 -34.96
CA THR A 2 13.73 50.67 -33.67
C THR A 2 12.80 49.51 -33.90
N ILE A 3 13.07 48.36 -33.28
CA ILE A 3 12.31 47.14 -33.51
C ILE A 3 11.10 47.17 -32.58
N HIS A 4 9.92 47.07 -33.20
CA HIS A 4 8.60 47.09 -32.56
C HIS A 4 8.45 46.00 -31.50
N GLY A 5 7.82 46.38 -30.38
CA GLY A 5 7.40 45.48 -29.33
C GLY A 5 6.38 44.47 -29.82
N ALA A 6 6.68 43.20 -29.57
CA ALA A 6 5.71 42.12 -29.57
C ALA A 6 5.36 41.84 -28.10
N THR A 7 4.18 42.29 -27.68
CA THR A 7 3.59 41.95 -26.39
C THR A 7 3.27 40.46 -26.40
N ILE A 8 4.00 39.69 -25.60
CA ILE A 8 3.68 38.28 -25.33
C ILE A 8 2.32 38.26 -24.64
N PRO A 9 1.30 37.56 -25.14
CA PRO A 9 0.03 37.44 -24.43
C PRO A 9 0.31 36.68 -23.13
N SER A 10 0.07 37.36 -22.01
CA SER A 10 -0.04 36.75 -20.69
C SER A 10 -1.25 35.81 -20.71
N SER A 11 -1.04 34.59 -21.19
CA SER A 11 -1.95 33.47 -20.99
C SER A 11 -1.89 33.08 -19.51
N THR A 12 -2.56 33.88 -18.68
CA THR A 12 -3.19 33.39 -17.45
C THR A 12 -4.32 32.46 -17.88
N ALA A 13 -3.95 31.26 -18.33
CA ALA A 13 -4.86 30.14 -18.23
C ALA A 13 -5.02 29.94 -16.72
N ASP A 14 -6.12 30.47 -16.18
CA ASP A 14 -6.54 30.22 -14.82
C ASP A 14 -6.53 28.72 -14.62
N PHE A 15 -5.54 28.23 -13.86
CA PHE A 15 -5.63 26.90 -13.29
C PHE A 15 -6.84 26.93 -12.37
N VAL A 16 -7.98 26.45 -12.87
CA VAL A 16 -9.14 26.15 -12.04
C VAL A 16 -8.61 25.31 -10.89
N ARG A 17 -8.60 25.87 -9.67
CA ARG A 17 -8.37 25.07 -8.48
C ARG A 17 -9.40 23.96 -8.56
N ASN A 18 -8.93 22.71 -8.59
CA ASN A 18 -9.78 21.55 -8.34
C ASN A 18 -10.26 21.66 -6.89
N GLU A 19 -11.28 22.47 -6.65
CA GLU A 19 -11.93 22.60 -5.35
C GLU A 19 -12.68 21.31 -5.10
N VAL A 20 -12.24 20.56 -4.08
CA VAL A 20 -12.96 19.37 -3.62
C VAL A 20 -14.33 19.82 -3.14
N PRO A 21 -15.44 19.27 -3.66
CA PRO A 21 -16.78 19.62 -3.20
C PRO A 21 -16.92 19.45 -1.70
N GLN A 22 -17.72 20.32 -1.06
CA GLN A 22 -17.98 20.20 0.37
C GLN A 22 -18.60 18.85 0.71
N THR A 23 -18.13 18.25 1.80
CA THR A 23 -18.65 16.99 2.33
C THR A 23 -19.20 17.21 3.74
N ILE A 24 -20.23 16.45 4.09
CA ILE A 24 -20.76 16.37 5.47
C ILE A 24 -19.89 15.49 6.37
N PHE A 25 -19.00 14.68 5.79
CA PHE A 25 -18.12 13.78 6.54
C PHE A 25 -16.98 14.56 7.20
N ARG A 26 -16.71 14.22 8.46
CA ARG A 26 -15.60 14.75 9.23
C ARG A 26 -14.60 13.64 9.48
N ALA A 27 -13.40 13.79 8.93
CA ALA A 27 -12.30 12.88 9.21
C ALA A 27 -11.98 12.91 10.71
N GLN A 28 -11.83 11.74 11.30
CA GLN A 28 -11.36 11.55 12.65
C GLN A 28 -10.03 10.81 12.61
N LEU A 29 -9.18 11.04 13.60
CA LEU A 29 -7.90 10.38 13.73
C LEU A 29 -7.87 9.59 15.03
N HIS A 30 -7.34 8.38 14.97
CA HIS A 30 -7.11 7.57 16.17
C HIS A 30 -6.26 8.34 17.19
N ARG A 31 -6.65 8.27 18.48
CA ARG A 31 -6.03 9.07 19.55
C ARG A 31 -4.54 8.79 19.76
N ASN A 32 -4.10 7.55 19.55
CA ASN A 32 -2.71 7.11 19.72
C ASN A 32 -1.88 7.18 18.42
N GLU A 33 -2.33 7.91 17.40
CA GLU A 33 -1.67 7.90 16.07
C GLU A 33 -0.16 8.18 16.15
N GLN A 34 0.27 9.18 16.92
CA GLN A 34 1.69 9.54 16.97
C GLN A 34 2.57 8.43 17.55
N GLU A 35 2.11 7.81 18.65
CA GLU A 35 2.82 6.73 19.32
C GLU A 35 2.88 5.48 18.45
N VAL A 36 1.74 5.09 17.87
CA VAL A 36 1.64 3.92 17.00
C VAL A 36 2.43 4.12 15.70
N THR A 37 2.42 5.33 15.13
CA THR A 37 3.23 5.66 13.95
C THR A 37 4.72 5.51 14.26
N ALA A 38 5.20 6.01 15.41
CA ALA A 38 6.59 5.86 15.80
C ALA A 38 6.98 4.38 16.00
N GLU A 39 6.18 3.64 16.76
CA GLU A 39 6.41 2.22 17.04
C GLU A 39 6.48 1.37 15.76
N VAL A 40 5.50 1.51 14.88
CA VAL A 40 5.42 0.74 13.65
C VAL A 40 6.54 1.13 12.69
N ASN A 41 6.84 2.42 12.56
CA ASN A 41 7.96 2.86 11.72
C ASN A 41 9.29 2.31 12.23
N ASP A 42 9.55 2.37 13.53
CA ASP A 42 10.78 1.84 14.13
C ASP A 42 10.92 0.34 13.87
N TYR A 43 9.83 -0.42 14.00
CA TYR A 43 9.80 -1.85 13.70
C TYR A 43 10.22 -2.13 12.24
N PHE A 44 9.56 -1.52 11.26
CA PHE A 44 9.89 -1.76 9.86
C PHE A 44 11.28 -1.22 9.50
N LEU A 45 11.68 -0.05 10.00
CA LEU A 45 13.02 0.49 9.78
C LEU A 45 14.13 -0.42 10.33
N LYS A 46 13.86 -1.19 11.37
CA LYS A 46 14.82 -2.13 11.95
C LYS A 46 14.87 -3.45 11.19
N HIS A 47 13.74 -3.91 10.68
CA HIS A 47 13.57 -5.30 10.26
C HIS A 47 13.35 -5.49 8.76
N TRP A 48 12.75 -4.50 8.09
CA TRP A 48 12.53 -4.55 6.65
C TRP A 48 13.83 -4.22 5.90
N PRO A 49 14.19 -4.99 4.87
CA PRO A 49 15.44 -4.82 4.12
C PRO A 49 15.29 -3.66 3.12
N PHE A 50 15.21 -2.43 3.62
CA PHE A 50 15.25 -1.25 2.76
C PHE A 50 16.58 -1.18 2.02
N GLU A 51 16.50 -0.97 0.70
CA GLU A 51 17.67 -0.95 -0.19
C GLU A 51 18.69 0.14 0.20
N ASN A 52 18.20 1.32 0.62
CA ASN A 52 19.03 2.48 0.92
C ASN A 52 18.30 3.49 1.82
N GLU A 53 19.04 4.50 2.30
CA GLU A 53 18.50 5.55 3.18
C GLU A 53 17.38 6.36 2.53
N LYS A 54 17.45 6.58 1.21
CA LYS A 54 16.39 7.28 0.48
C LYS A 54 15.08 6.51 0.53
N ALA A 55 15.11 5.18 0.42
CA ALA A 55 13.92 4.33 0.57
C ALA A 55 13.36 4.40 2.00
N ARG A 56 14.23 4.42 3.02
CA ARG A 56 13.84 4.56 4.45
C ARG A 56 13.14 5.89 4.73
N MET A 57 13.73 7.01 4.27
CA MET A 57 13.12 8.34 4.43
C MET A 57 11.75 8.42 3.75
N LYS A 58 11.62 7.75 2.61
CA LYS A 58 10.39 7.77 1.82
C LYS A 58 9.30 6.92 2.43
N PHE A 59 9.64 5.77 2.98
CA PHE A 59 8.75 4.97 3.81
C PHE A 59 8.12 5.81 4.94
N ILE A 60 8.94 6.58 5.68
CA ILE A 60 8.45 7.47 6.74
C ILE A 60 7.52 8.55 6.16
N ALA A 61 7.93 9.18 5.05
CA ALA A 61 7.19 10.29 4.45
C ALA A 61 5.79 9.91 3.95
N VAL A 62 5.54 8.63 3.62
CA VAL A 62 4.24 8.15 3.16
C VAL A 62 3.20 8.14 4.28
N GLY A 63 3.62 7.84 5.51
CA GLY A 63 2.73 7.84 6.68
C GLY A 63 1.69 6.72 6.65
N PHE A 64 2.10 5.46 6.43
CA PHE A 64 1.20 4.30 6.39
C PHE A 64 0.36 4.14 7.67
N SER A 65 0.98 4.23 8.85
CA SER A 65 0.23 4.17 10.12
C SER A 65 -0.77 5.31 10.29
N ARG A 66 -0.44 6.51 9.78
CA ARG A 66 -1.33 7.67 9.85
C ARG A 66 -2.57 7.49 9.00
N VAL A 67 -2.45 6.95 7.77
CA VAL A 67 -3.62 6.65 6.94
C VAL A 67 -4.48 5.55 7.60
N THR A 68 -3.87 4.52 8.18
CA THR A 68 -4.59 3.50 8.94
C THR A 68 -5.36 4.08 10.13
N CYS A 69 -4.76 5.05 10.84
CA CYS A 69 -5.43 5.76 11.94
C CYS A 69 -6.59 6.67 11.49
N TYR A 70 -6.63 7.09 10.21
CA TYR A 70 -7.79 7.74 9.61
C TYR A 70 -8.86 6.74 9.18
N TYR A 71 -8.49 5.52 8.77
CA TYR A 71 -9.43 4.44 8.46
C TYR A 71 -10.13 3.90 9.70
N PHE A 72 -9.41 3.75 10.81
CA PHE A 72 -9.92 3.14 12.04
C PHE A 72 -9.75 4.06 13.25
N PRO A 73 -10.38 5.25 13.27
CA PRO A 73 -10.21 6.22 14.35
C PRO A 73 -10.79 5.74 15.69
N LEU A 74 -11.66 4.73 15.65
CA LEU A 74 -12.32 4.13 16.82
C LEU A 74 -11.80 2.71 17.13
N ALA A 75 -10.68 2.30 16.52
CA ALA A 75 -10.03 1.04 16.89
C ALA A 75 -9.71 1.02 18.39
N LEU A 76 -9.58 -0.18 18.95
CA LEU A 76 -9.08 -0.32 20.30
C LEU A 76 -7.60 0.05 20.34
N ASP A 77 -7.21 0.77 21.40
CA ASP A 77 -5.84 1.27 21.59
C ASP A 77 -4.76 0.20 21.52
N ASP A 78 -5.06 -0.99 22.04
CA ASP A 78 -4.18 -2.15 22.06
C ASP A 78 -4.18 -2.94 20.74
N ARG A 79 -5.09 -2.63 19.82
CA ARG A 79 -5.24 -3.34 18.53
C ARG A 79 -4.82 -2.50 17.31
N ILE A 80 -4.86 -1.17 17.40
CA ILE A 80 -4.57 -0.30 16.25
C ILE A 80 -3.15 -0.50 15.70
N ALA A 81 -2.17 -0.84 16.54
CA ALA A 81 -0.80 -1.11 16.10
C ALA A 81 -0.73 -2.34 15.18
N LEU A 82 -1.52 -3.39 15.44
CA LEU A 82 -1.61 -4.58 14.59
C LEU A 82 -2.18 -4.24 13.21
N ALA A 83 -3.23 -3.43 13.16
CA ALA A 83 -3.80 -2.95 11.90
C ALA A 83 -2.79 -2.10 11.11
N CYS A 84 -2.07 -1.20 11.79
CA CYS A 84 -1.00 -0.40 11.18
C CYS A 84 0.12 -1.29 10.62
N ARG A 85 0.56 -2.32 11.36
CA ARG A 85 1.58 -3.27 10.88
C ARG A 85 1.11 -4.06 9.66
N LEU A 86 -0.12 -4.57 9.68
CA LEU A 86 -0.69 -5.33 8.56
C LEU A 86 -0.80 -4.49 7.29
N ILE A 87 -1.41 -3.31 7.37
CA ILE A 87 -1.56 -2.44 6.21
C ILE A 87 -0.19 -1.97 5.69
N THR A 88 0.75 -1.64 6.58
CA THR A 88 2.11 -1.28 6.18
C THR A 88 2.81 -2.42 5.45
N LEU A 89 2.72 -3.66 5.96
CA LEU A 89 3.27 -4.85 5.31
C LEU A 89 2.67 -5.07 3.92
N LEU A 90 1.34 -4.96 3.79
CA LEU A 90 0.64 -5.12 2.51
C LEU A 90 1.07 -4.05 1.49
N PHE A 91 1.27 -2.80 1.89
CA PHE A 91 1.79 -1.76 1.01
C PHE A 91 3.26 -1.99 0.60
N LEU A 92 4.08 -2.53 1.49
CA LEU A 92 5.46 -2.88 1.16
C LEU A 92 5.51 -4.04 0.15
N ILE A 93 4.67 -5.06 0.34
CA ILE A 93 4.49 -6.17 -0.60
C ILE A 93 3.95 -5.67 -1.95
N ASP A 94 2.92 -4.83 -1.94
CA ASP A 94 2.37 -4.19 -3.15
C ASP A 94 3.44 -3.40 -3.91
N GLY A 95 4.26 -2.64 -3.20
CA GLY A 95 5.37 -1.88 -3.78
C GLY A 95 6.41 -2.76 -4.47
N MET A 96 6.70 -3.93 -3.90
CA MET A 96 7.55 -4.93 -4.55
C MET A 96 6.91 -5.46 -5.84
N GLN A 97 5.60 -5.70 -5.85
CA GLN A 97 4.84 -6.26 -6.97
C GLN A 97 4.46 -5.24 -8.05
N THR A 98 4.30 -3.97 -7.73
CA THR A 98 3.89 -2.96 -8.71
C THR A 98 5.00 -2.63 -9.72
N SER A 99 6.24 -3.03 -9.43
CA SER A 99 7.34 -3.04 -10.40
C SER A 99 7.09 -3.95 -11.62
N ILE A 100 6.15 -4.92 -11.52
CA ILE A 100 5.72 -5.84 -12.58
C ILE A 100 4.95 -5.12 -13.71
N LEU A 101 4.30 -3.98 -13.42
CA LEU A 101 3.39 -3.28 -14.35
C LEU A 101 4.05 -2.26 -15.28
N HIS A 102 5.23 -1.76 -14.93
CA HIS A 102 5.84 -0.65 -15.66
C HIS A 102 6.57 -1.06 -16.95
N ARG A 103 6.48 -2.33 -17.38
CA ARG A 103 6.92 -2.74 -18.72
C ARG A 103 5.98 -2.22 -19.83
N ASP A 104 4.70 -1.95 -19.54
CA ASP A 104 3.70 -1.61 -20.57
C ASP A 104 3.10 -0.19 -20.47
N VAL A 105 3.31 0.56 -19.38
CA VAL A 105 2.68 1.89 -19.19
C VAL A 105 3.70 2.94 -18.74
N ALA A 106 4.64 3.29 -19.63
CA ALA A 106 5.57 4.39 -19.43
C ALA A 106 5.00 5.77 -19.84
N GLN A 107 3.67 5.96 -19.90
CA GLN A 107 3.07 7.22 -20.40
C GLN A 107 2.02 7.91 -19.53
N SER A 108 1.58 7.37 -18.39
CA SER A 108 0.58 8.05 -17.55
C SER A 108 1.12 8.34 -16.15
N GLY A 109 1.67 9.55 -15.98
CA GLY A 109 2.34 10.03 -14.77
C GLY A 109 1.44 10.08 -13.53
N THR A 110 1.32 8.95 -12.82
CA THR A 110 0.66 8.90 -11.51
C THR A 110 1.72 8.84 -10.40
N LEU A 111 1.82 9.92 -9.63
CA LEU A 111 2.91 10.21 -8.68
C LEU A 111 2.97 9.30 -7.44
N ILE A 112 1.93 8.49 -7.18
CA ILE A 112 1.86 7.59 -6.01
C ILE A 112 2.69 6.31 -6.22
N TYR A 113 2.90 5.86 -7.45
CA TYR A 113 3.53 4.57 -7.74
C TYR A 113 5.05 4.56 -7.66
N ARG A 114 5.68 5.73 -7.62
CA ARG A 114 7.14 5.80 -7.57
C ARG A 114 7.68 5.58 -6.18
N VAL A 115 6.85 5.26 -5.16
CA VAL A 115 7.26 5.39 -3.75
C VAL A 115 8.37 4.41 -3.35
N ILE A 116 8.43 3.21 -3.93
CA ILE A 116 9.42 2.19 -3.56
C ILE A 116 10.42 1.89 -4.71
N ALA A 117 10.09 2.25 -5.94
CA ALA A 117 10.85 1.86 -7.13
C ALA A 117 11.83 2.93 -7.61
N ASP A 118 12.97 3.12 -6.94
CA ASP A 118 14.10 3.80 -7.59
C ASP A 118 15.26 2.88 -8.01
N GLN A 119 15.21 1.58 -7.67
CA GLN A 119 15.94 0.49 -8.36
C GLN A 119 15.50 -0.86 -7.76
N LEU A 120 14.44 -1.48 -8.29
CA LEU A 120 14.01 -2.82 -7.83
C LEU A 120 14.19 -3.86 -8.93
N GLU A 121 14.66 -5.05 -8.51
CA GLU A 121 14.57 -6.27 -9.31
C GLU A 121 13.09 -6.59 -9.59
N PHE A 122 12.83 -6.93 -10.84
CA PHE A 122 11.50 -7.04 -11.44
C PHE A 122 10.97 -8.46 -11.26
N MET A 123 9.72 -8.62 -10.78
CA MET A 123 9.04 -9.92 -10.82
C MET A 123 8.19 -10.04 -12.11
N SER A 124 7.89 -11.26 -12.54
CA SER A 124 6.81 -11.56 -13.48
C SER A 124 5.47 -11.72 -12.74
N LEU A 125 4.35 -11.82 -13.47
CA LEU A 125 3.06 -12.16 -12.86
C LEU A 125 3.09 -13.54 -12.18
N GLU A 126 3.77 -14.50 -12.80
CA GLU A 126 3.96 -15.84 -12.24
C GLU A 126 4.81 -15.80 -10.97
N GLU A 127 5.91 -15.03 -10.97
CA GLU A 127 6.75 -14.85 -9.78
C GLU A 127 5.99 -14.14 -8.65
N GLY A 128 5.22 -13.09 -8.96
CA GLY A 128 4.37 -12.40 -7.99
C GLY A 128 3.28 -13.29 -7.41
N SER A 129 2.66 -14.14 -8.24
CA SER A 129 1.68 -15.14 -7.78
C SER A 129 2.30 -16.17 -6.84
N ALA A 130 3.47 -16.74 -7.21
CA ALA A 130 4.20 -17.68 -6.36
C ALA A 130 4.63 -17.05 -5.02
N TYR A 131 5.05 -15.79 -5.06
CA TYR A 131 5.39 -15.00 -3.87
C TYR A 131 4.17 -14.82 -2.95
N ASN A 132 3.02 -14.44 -3.49
CA ASN A 132 1.78 -14.30 -2.71
C ASN A 132 1.33 -15.62 -2.11
N GLU A 133 1.28 -16.71 -2.87
CA GLU A 133 0.88 -18.02 -2.34
C GLU A 133 1.82 -18.52 -1.24
N ARG A 134 3.12 -18.20 -1.32
CA ARG A 134 4.07 -18.51 -0.25
C ARG A 134 3.73 -17.77 1.04
N LEU A 135 3.47 -16.47 0.97
CA LEU A 135 3.10 -15.66 2.14
C LEU A 135 1.72 -16.06 2.70
N ILE A 136 0.77 -16.44 1.84
CA ILE A 136 -0.53 -16.97 2.26
C ILE A 136 -0.36 -18.28 3.04
N ALA A 137 0.49 -19.19 2.56
CA ALA A 137 0.77 -20.45 3.26
C ALA A 137 1.43 -20.24 4.63
N ILE A 138 2.29 -19.23 4.75
CA ILE A 138 2.89 -18.82 6.04
C ILE A 138 1.82 -18.22 6.97
N SER A 139 0.97 -17.34 6.45
CA SER A 139 -0.13 -16.70 7.19
C SER A 139 -1.15 -17.70 7.74
N ARG A 140 -1.37 -18.82 7.03
CA ARG A 140 -2.20 -19.95 7.50
C ARG A 140 -1.50 -20.85 8.51
N GLY A 141 -0.19 -20.72 8.69
CA GLY A 141 0.61 -21.62 9.52
C GLY A 141 0.87 -22.99 8.89
N THR A 142 0.56 -23.18 7.59
CA THR A 142 0.83 -24.44 6.88
C THR A 142 2.28 -24.59 6.47
N THR A 143 3.01 -23.47 6.41
CA THR A 143 4.43 -23.41 6.07
C THR A 143 5.17 -22.57 7.10
N ARG A 144 6.37 -22.99 7.50
CA ARG A 144 7.24 -22.20 8.40
C ARG A 144 7.96 -21.11 7.60
N PRO A 145 8.17 -19.92 8.18
CA PRO A 145 8.94 -18.87 7.52
C PRO A 145 10.42 -19.27 7.44
N ASP A 146 11.08 -18.84 6.36
CA ASP A 146 12.53 -18.74 6.35
C ASP A 146 12.95 -17.48 7.14
N HIS A 147 13.62 -17.69 8.28
CA HIS A 147 14.08 -16.58 9.14
C HIS A 147 15.19 -15.72 8.50
N SER A 148 15.79 -16.17 7.39
CA SER A 148 16.71 -15.35 6.61
C SER A 148 15.99 -14.36 5.67
N VAL A 149 14.68 -14.54 5.46
CA VAL A 149 13.85 -13.73 4.57
C VAL A 149 12.91 -12.84 5.40
N PRO A 150 13.19 -11.53 5.55
CA PRO A 150 12.42 -10.62 6.40
C PRO A 150 10.91 -10.68 6.24
N VAL A 151 10.41 -10.61 5.01
CA VAL A 151 8.96 -10.59 4.76
C VAL A 151 8.26 -11.86 5.27
N GLU A 152 8.92 -13.02 5.24
CA GLU A 152 8.32 -14.28 5.67
C GLU A 152 8.10 -14.31 7.17
N TRP A 153 9.15 -14.04 7.96
CA TRP A 153 9.02 -14.10 9.41
C TRP A 153 8.25 -12.89 9.95
N ILE A 154 8.32 -11.71 9.32
CA ILE A 154 7.46 -10.56 9.69
C ILE A 154 5.98 -10.93 9.49
N THR A 155 5.66 -11.58 8.36
CA THR A 155 4.29 -12.04 8.09
C THR A 155 3.85 -13.06 9.14
N TYR A 156 4.69 -14.04 9.44
CA TYR A 156 4.40 -15.08 10.42
C TYR A 156 4.16 -14.52 11.83
N ASP A 157 5.08 -13.69 12.33
CA ASP A 157 5.01 -13.11 13.67
C ASP A 157 3.78 -12.20 13.80
N LEU A 158 3.49 -11.39 12.79
CA LEU A 158 2.31 -10.52 12.80
C LEU A 158 1.00 -11.30 12.91
N TRP A 159 0.82 -12.36 12.12
CA TRP A 159 -0.39 -13.18 12.22
C TRP A 159 -0.49 -13.92 13.56
N ASN A 160 0.64 -14.34 14.13
CA ASN A 160 0.65 -14.92 15.47
C ASN A 160 0.27 -13.89 16.54
N ASP A 161 0.78 -12.67 16.46
CA ASP A 161 0.42 -11.57 17.37
C ASP A 161 -1.08 -11.25 17.28
N MET A 162 -1.64 -11.24 16.06
CA MET A 162 -3.07 -11.06 15.84
C MET A 162 -3.90 -12.20 16.43
N CYS A 163 -3.51 -13.46 16.17
CA CYS A 163 -4.19 -14.63 16.73
C CYS A 163 -4.08 -14.70 18.26
N ALA A 164 -2.96 -14.24 18.84
CA ALA A 164 -2.77 -14.17 20.28
C ALA A 164 -3.68 -13.11 20.93
N CYS A 165 -3.99 -12.03 20.21
CA CYS A 165 -4.96 -11.03 20.64
C CYS A 165 -6.40 -11.54 20.53
N ASP A 166 -6.77 -12.10 19.37
CA ASP A 166 -8.13 -12.52 19.07
C ASP A 166 -8.14 -13.51 17.89
N ILE A 167 -8.14 -14.81 18.20
CA ILE A 167 -8.00 -15.86 17.17
C ILE A 167 -9.15 -15.87 16.16
N GLU A 168 -10.38 -15.64 16.61
CA GLU A 168 -11.57 -15.70 15.74
C GLU A 168 -11.55 -14.56 14.73
N ILE A 169 -11.34 -13.32 15.20
CA ILE A 169 -11.27 -12.15 14.31
C ILE A 169 -10.05 -12.23 13.39
N ALA A 170 -8.89 -12.68 13.91
CA ALA A 170 -7.69 -12.84 13.09
C ALA A 170 -7.88 -13.89 11.98
N ASP A 171 -8.54 -15.01 12.27
CA ASP A 171 -8.85 -16.02 11.26
C ASP A 171 -9.84 -15.50 10.21
N ASP A 172 -10.87 -14.76 10.63
CA ASP A 172 -11.85 -14.14 9.72
C ASP A 172 -11.20 -13.12 8.77
N MET A 173 -10.12 -12.44 9.20
CA MET A 173 -9.40 -11.48 8.36
C MET A 173 -8.53 -12.12 7.27
N LYS A 174 -8.18 -13.40 7.38
CA LYS A 174 -7.23 -14.06 6.47
C LYS A 174 -7.71 -14.11 5.03
N GLU A 175 -8.92 -14.62 4.79
CA GLU A 175 -9.42 -14.79 3.42
C GLU A 175 -9.64 -13.46 2.65
N PRO A 176 -10.15 -12.38 3.27
CA PRO A 176 -10.17 -11.05 2.64
C PRO A 176 -8.77 -10.57 2.23
N VAL A 177 -7.78 -10.72 3.12
CA VAL A 177 -6.38 -10.35 2.83
C VAL A 177 -5.80 -11.20 1.70
N PHE A 178 -6.08 -12.51 1.68
CA PHE A 178 -5.60 -13.40 0.62
C PHE A 178 -6.26 -13.09 -0.73
N THR A 179 -7.54 -12.71 -0.71
CA THR A 179 -8.26 -12.26 -1.90
C THR A 179 -7.64 -10.99 -2.46
N PHE A 180 -7.33 -10.01 -1.60
CA PHE A 180 -6.60 -8.80 -1.96
C PHE A 180 -5.24 -9.14 -2.59
N MET A 181 -4.41 -9.95 -1.93
CA MET A 181 -3.07 -10.31 -2.43
C MET A 181 -3.14 -10.98 -3.81
N ARG A 182 -4.09 -11.90 -4.03
CA ARG A 182 -4.27 -12.55 -5.34
C ARG A 182 -4.75 -11.57 -6.41
N ALA A 183 -5.58 -10.60 -6.05
CA ALA A 183 -6.10 -9.60 -6.99
C ALA A 183 -4.99 -8.71 -7.56
N GLN A 184 -3.96 -8.38 -6.76
CA GLN A 184 -2.84 -7.53 -7.18
C GLN A 184 -2.08 -8.07 -8.41
N VAL A 185 -2.05 -9.40 -8.59
CA VAL A 185 -1.36 -10.08 -9.69
C VAL A 185 -2.33 -10.64 -10.75
N ASP A 186 -3.61 -10.28 -10.69
CA ASP A 186 -4.60 -10.76 -11.66
C ASP A 186 -4.42 -10.08 -13.03
N THR A 187 -4.22 -10.90 -14.07
CA THR A 187 -4.15 -10.46 -15.48
C THR A 187 -5.36 -9.64 -15.94
N LYS A 188 -6.52 -9.79 -15.29
CA LYS A 188 -7.75 -9.04 -15.61
C LYS A 188 -7.55 -7.53 -15.53
N ARG A 189 -6.62 -7.04 -14.69
CA ARG A 189 -6.27 -5.60 -14.60
C ARG A 189 -5.86 -4.99 -15.94
N LEU A 190 -5.27 -5.80 -16.84
CA LEU A 190 -4.79 -5.36 -18.16
C LEU A 190 -5.91 -5.32 -19.23
N ARG A 191 -7.12 -5.79 -18.91
CA ARG A 191 -8.17 -6.07 -19.91
C ARG A 191 -9.50 -5.36 -19.65
N VAL A 192 -9.58 -4.51 -18.62
CA VAL A 192 -10.77 -3.74 -18.28
C VAL A 192 -11.08 -2.71 -19.37
N LYS A 193 -12.30 -2.74 -19.93
CA LYS A 193 -12.69 -1.85 -21.04
C LYS A 193 -13.83 -0.90 -20.68
N ALA A 194 -14.52 -1.15 -19.58
CA ALA A 194 -15.65 -0.33 -19.12
C ALA A 194 -15.54 0.04 -17.63
N LEU A 195 -16.21 1.12 -17.24
CA LEU A 195 -16.21 1.62 -15.86
C LEU A 195 -16.81 0.61 -14.86
N GLY A 196 -17.86 -0.11 -15.24
CA GLY A 196 -18.46 -1.14 -14.37
C GLY A 196 -17.47 -2.27 -14.06
N GLU A 197 -16.84 -2.81 -15.10
CA GLU A 197 -15.80 -3.84 -14.98
C GLU A 197 -14.60 -3.35 -14.14
N TYR A 198 -14.25 -2.06 -14.24
CA TYR A 198 -13.20 -1.45 -13.43
C TYR A 198 -13.57 -1.44 -11.94
N LEU A 199 -14.81 -1.06 -11.61
CA LEU A 199 -15.27 -0.99 -10.22
C LEU A 199 -15.37 -2.38 -9.58
N GLU A 200 -15.86 -3.39 -10.30
CA GLU A 200 -15.91 -4.79 -9.84
C GLU A 200 -14.52 -5.40 -9.62
N TYR A 201 -13.54 -5.02 -10.45
CA TYR A 201 -12.13 -5.36 -10.20
C TYR A 201 -11.62 -4.63 -8.95
N ARG A 202 -11.87 -3.33 -8.85
CA ARG A 202 -11.35 -2.48 -7.78
C ARG A 202 -11.83 -2.87 -6.39
N GLU A 203 -13.06 -3.35 -6.24
CA GLU A 203 -13.60 -3.80 -4.96
C GLU A 203 -12.70 -4.87 -4.29
N ARG A 204 -12.17 -5.81 -5.09
CA ARG A 204 -11.24 -6.85 -4.62
C ARG A 204 -9.80 -6.33 -4.49
N ASP A 205 -9.37 -5.51 -5.45
CA ASP A 205 -8.03 -4.92 -5.50
C ASP A 205 -7.76 -3.91 -4.36
N VAL A 206 -8.80 -3.29 -3.79
CA VAL A 206 -8.68 -2.39 -2.64
C VAL A 206 -9.09 -3.05 -1.32
N GLY A 207 -9.39 -4.36 -1.33
CA GLY A 207 -9.67 -5.15 -0.14
C GLY A 207 -11.00 -4.83 0.55
N GLN A 208 -12.05 -4.46 -0.20
CA GLN A 208 -13.39 -4.13 0.32
C GLN A 208 -14.38 -5.31 0.24
N GLY A 209 -14.01 -6.42 -0.40
CA GLY A 209 -14.89 -7.56 -0.71
C GLY A 209 -14.53 -8.87 -0.03
#